data_AF-A0A511Q9V1-F1
#
_entry.id   AF-A0A511Q9V1-F1
#
_cell.length_a   1.000
_cell.length_b   1.000
_cell.length_c   1.000
_cell.angle_alpha   90.00
_cell.angle_beta   90.00
_cell.angle_gamma   90.00
#
_symmetry.space_group_name_H-M   'P 1'
#
loop_
_entity.id
_entity.type
_entity.pdbx_description
1 polymer ?
#
loop_
_entity_poly.entity_id
_entity_poly.type
_entity_poly.pdbx_seq_one_letter_code
_entity_poly.pdbx_strand_id
1 'polypeptide(L)'
;MFSIEYDVLTFFLKEMVSFLANSRFEVELMETNIQLGRLLDQLEKQLHQQQLWQTNEPEQQALLSVEPFAIDTLHPHEWLQWIFIAKMRSLVEEKQPLPKGFLLEPYFSEAWKQETHYAELLMTIRAIDQLCK
;
A
#
# COMPACT_ATOMS: atom_id res chain seq x y z
N MET A 1 -30.65 33.11 33.09
CA MET A 1 -30.47 31.74 33.61
C MET A 1 -30.84 30.76 32.50
N PHE A 2 -30.02 30.66 31.44
CA PHE A 2 -30.22 29.74 30.29
C PHE A 2 -28.85 29.54 29.62
N SER A 3 -27.94 28.78 30.24
CA SER A 3 -26.62 28.51 29.64
C SER A 3 -26.07 27.10 29.88
N ILE A 4 -26.72 26.27 30.70
CA ILE A 4 -26.20 24.93 31.03
C ILE A 4 -26.71 23.85 30.06
N GLU A 5 -27.92 23.98 29.50
CA GLU A 5 -28.49 22.98 28.56
C GLU A 5 -27.82 22.96 27.18
N TYR A 6 -27.37 24.11 26.68
CA TYR A 6 -26.69 24.20 25.38
C TYR A 6 -25.32 23.50 25.39
N ASP A 7 -24.63 23.50 26.53
CA ASP A 7 -23.28 22.92 26.66
C ASP A 7 -23.32 21.40 26.60
N VAL A 8 -24.31 20.78 27.28
CA VAL A 8 -24.51 19.33 27.26
C VAL A 8 -24.89 18.85 25.85
N LEU A 9 -25.83 19.51 25.18
CA LEU A 9 -26.19 19.17 23.80
C LEU A 9 -25.01 19.35 22.84
N THR A 10 -24.21 20.40 23.02
CA THR A 10 -23.02 20.64 22.18
C THR A 10 -21.93 19.61 22.43
N PHE A 11 -21.74 19.19 23.69
CA PHE A 11 -20.81 18.12 24.06
C PHE A 11 -21.25 16.77 23.48
N PHE A 12 -22.52 16.40 23.65
CA PHE A 12 -23.07 15.17 23.08
C PHE A 12 -23.03 15.17 21.55
N LEU A 13 -23.33 16.30 20.89
CA LEU A 13 -23.20 16.43 19.44
C LEU A 13 -21.73 16.31 18.99
N LYS A 14 -20.77 16.89 19.73
CA LYS A 14 -19.33 16.71 19.46
C LYS A 14 -18.91 15.25 19.59
N GLU A 15 -19.31 14.57 20.66
CA GLU A 15 -18.99 13.15 20.88
C GLU A 15 -19.63 12.26 19.81
N MET A 16 -20.89 12.52 19.44
CA MET A 16 -21.55 11.80 18.35
C MET A 16 -20.88 12.05 17.01
N VAL A 17 -20.48 13.29 16.70
CA VAL A 17 -19.75 13.61 15.46
C VAL A 17 -18.37 12.94 15.46
N SER A 18 -17.63 12.96 16.57
CA SER A 18 -16.35 12.26 16.71
C SER A 18 -16.50 10.74 16.60
N PHE A 19 -17.55 10.16 17.21
CA PHE A 19 -17.85 8.74 17.13
C PHE A 19 -18.23 8.31 15.71
N LEU A 20 -19.11 9.07 15.04
CA LEU A 20 -19.48 8.83 13.65
C LEU A 20 -18.30 9.03 12.71
N ALA A 21 -17.44 10.04 12.97
CA ALA A 21 -16.22 10.24 12.22
C ALA A 21 -15.25 9.07 12.41
N ASN A 22 -14.95 8.65 13.64
CA ASN A 22 -14.08 7.50 13.91
C ASN A 22 -14.63 6.22 13.27
N SER A 23 -15.93 5.95 13.42
CA SER A 23 -16.56 4.78 12.80
C SER A 23 -16.49 4.83 11.27
N ARG A 24 -16.66 6.02 10.66
CA ARG A 24 -16.50 6.20 9.21
C ARG A 24 -15.05 6.03 8.77
N PHE A 25 -14.09 6.60 9.51
CA PHE A 25 -12.66 6.48 9.24
C PHE A 25 -12.19 5.02 9.35
N GLU A 26 -12.66 4.28 10.36
CA GLU A 26 -12.36 2.86 10.51
C GLU A 26 -12.92 2.02 9.36
N VAL A 27 -14.14 2.31 8.91
CA VAL A 27 -14.74 1.63 7.75
C VAL A 27 -13.97 1.94 6.45
N GLU A 28 -13.62 3.20 6.20
CA GLU A 28 -12.87 3.63 5.01
C GLU A 28 -11.44 3.08 4.98
N LEU A 29 -10.78 3.04 6.14
CA LEU A 29 -9.47 2.40 6.31
C LEU A 29 -9.55 0.89 6.02
N MET A 30 -10.62 0.24 6.48
CA MET A 30 -10.83 -1.20 6.28
C MET A 30 -11.14 -1.55 4.81
N GLU A 31 -11.91 -0.72 4.11
CA GLU A 31 -12.15 -0.87 2.65
C GLU A 31 -10.85 -0.73 1.84
N THR A 32 -10.03 0.27 2.17
CA THR A 32 -8.75 0.53 1.51
C THR A 32 -7.78 -0.64 1.74
N ASN A 33 -7.66 -1.12 2.98
CA ASN A 33 -6.81 -2.26 3.33
C ASN A 33 -7.23 -3.55 2.61
N ILE A 34 -8.53 -3.80 2.47
CA ILE A 34 -9.06 -4.95 1.73
C ILE A 34 -8.74 -4.83 0.24
N GLN A 35 -8.90 -3.63 -0.35
CA GLN A 35 -8.55 -3.41 -1.76
C GLN A 35 -7.05 -3.58 -1.99
N LEU A 36 -6.22 -3.01 -1.13
CA LEU A 36 -4.77 -3.15 -1.23
C LEU A 36 -4.35 -4.63 -1.13
N GLY A 37 -4.86 -5.38 -0.15
CA GLY A 37 -4.58 -6.80 -0.01
C GLY A 37 -4.89 -7.59 -1.28
N ARG A 38 -6.04 -7.33 -1.92
CA ARG A 38 -6.40 -7.96 -3.21
C ARG A 38 -5.44 -7.59 -4.34
N LEU A 39 -5.02 -6.33 -4.41
CA LEU A 39 -4.04 -5.88 -5.42
C LEU A 39 -2.67 -6.51 -5.20
N LEU A 40 -2.23 -6.68 -3.94
CA LEU A 40 -1.00 -7.38 -3.60
C LEU A 40 -1.06 -8.86 -3.97
N ASP A 41 -2.16 -9.54 -3.68
CA ASP A 41 -2.38 -10.94 -4.08
C ASP A 41 -2.38 -11.09 -5.61
N GLN A 42 -2.97 -10.14 -6.32
CA GLN A 42 -2.96 -10.10 -7.78
C GLN A 42 -1.53 -9.87 -8.32
N LEU A 43 -0.79 -8.94 -7.73
CA LEU A 43 0.59 -8.63 -8.11
C LEU A 43 1.50 -9.86 -7.92
N GLU A 44 1.40 -10.53 -6.78
CA GLU A 44 2.12 -11.78 -6.49
C GLU A 44 1.79 -12.87 -7.53
N LYS A 45 0.50 -13.09 -7.81
CA LYS A 45 0.08 -14.06 -8.82
C LYS A 45 0.67 -13.74 -10.20
N GLN A 46 0.68 -12.47 -10.60
CA GLN A 46 1.25 -12.04 -11.86
C GLN A 46 2.78 -12.25 -11.89
N LEU A 47 3.50 -11.95 -10.80
CA LEU A 47 4.93 -12.23 -10.67
C LEU A 47 5.22 -13.73 -10.83
N HIS A 48 4.41 -14.60 -10.22
CA HIS A 48 4.50 -16.04 -10.41
C HIS A 48 4.25 -16.48 -11.85
N GLN A 49 3.21 -15.95 -12.50
CA GLN A 49 2.90 -16.27 -13.90
C GLN A 49 4.02 -15.88 -14.86
N GLN A 50 4.70 -14.78 -14.56
CA GLN A 50 5.82 -14.26 -15.34
C GLN A 50 7.17 -14.88 -14.94
N GLN A 51 7.19 -15.87 -14.03
CA GLN A 51 8.39 -16.52 -13.49
C GLN A 51 9.39 -15.54 -12.83
N LEU A 52 8.90 -14.38 -12.38
CA LEU A 52 9.69 -13.37 -11.68
C LEU A 52 9.74 -13.62 -10.17
N TRP A 53 8.79 -14.39 -9.64
CA TRP A 53 8.76 -14.73 -8.22
C TRP A 53 9.90 -15.66 -7.84
N GLN A 54 10.70 -15.25 -6.86
CA GLN A 54 11.85 -16.00 -6.40
C GLN A 54 11.53 -16.73 -5.09
N THR A 55 11.97 -17.97 -4.94
CA THR A 55 11.83 -18.71 -3.67
C THR A 55 12.97 -18.42 -2.70
N ASN A 56 14.10 -17.95 -3.21
CA ASN A 56 15.28 -17.68 -2.42
C ASN A 56 15.32 -16.19 -2.10
N GLU A 57 15.51 -15.87 -0.84
CA GLU A 57 15.70 -14.50 -0.39
C GLU A 57 17.03 -13.96 -0.95
N PRO A 58 17.08 -12.69 -1.42
CA PRO A 58 18.33 -12.06 -1.81
C PRO A 58 19.26 -11.90 -0.60
N GLU A 59 20.52 -11.52 -0.86
CA GLU A 59 21.48 -11.30 0.22
C GLU A 59 20.94 -10.23 1.19
N GLN A 60 21.07 -10.47 2.50
CA GLN A 60 20.60 -9.50 3.51
C GLN A 60 21.21 -8.11 3.31
N GLN A 61 22.44 -8.04 2.82
CA GLN A 61 23.09 -6.78 2.49
C GLN A 61 22.40 -6.03 1.34
N ALA A 62 21.81 -6.75 0.38
CA ALA A 62 21.04 -6.16 -0.71
C ALA A 62 19.70 -5.58 -0.23
N LEU A 63 19.06 -6.22 0.75
CA LEU A 63 17.83 -5.72 1.39
C LEU A 63 18.05 -4.47 2.25
N LEU A 64 19.30 -4.24 2.68
CA LEU A 64 19.70 -3.09 3.51
C LEU A 64 20.18 -1.89 2.68
N SER A 65 19.97 -1.88 1.35
CA SER A 65 20.31 -0.72 0.53
C SER A 65 19.55 0.54 0.99
N VAL A 66 20.26 1.67 0.94
CA VAL A 66 19.74 3.00 1.27
C VAL A 66 19.23 3.75 0.04
N GLU A 67 19.54 3.25 -1.17
CA GLU A 67 19.13 3.86 -2.43
C GLU A 67 17.63 3.64 -2.68
N PRO A 68 16.95 4.58 -3.36
CA PRO A 68 15.55 4.40 -3.71
C PRO A 68 15.39 3.16 -4.59
N PHE A 69 14.38 2.34 -4.27
CA PHE A 69 14.12 1.05 -4.94
C PHE A 69 15.25 0.02 -4.84
N ALA A 70 16.26 0.24 -3.99
CA ALA A 70 17.47 -0.59 -3.91
C ALA A 70 18.07 -0.88 -5.30
N ILE A 71 18.06 0.12 -6.20
CA ILE A 71 18.42 -0.02 -7.62
C ILE A 71 19.88 -0.48 -7.83
N ASP A 72 20.71 -0.29 -6.81
CA ASP A 72 22.12 -0.66 -6.77
C ASP A 72 22.33 -2.15 -6.41
N THR A 73 21.43 -2.75 -5.64
CA THR A 73 21.60 -4.10 -5.08
C THR A 73 20.55 -5.11 -5.51
N LEU A 74 19.36 -4.68 -5.94
CA LEU A 74 18.24 -5.54 -6.26
C LEU A 74 17.69 -5.29 -7.66
N HIS A 75 17.23 -6.36 -8.30
CA HIS A 75 16.40 -6.22 -9.48
C HIS A 75 14.99 -5.71 -9.12
N PRO A 76 14.28 -5.06 -10.06
CA PRO A 76 12.96 -4.49 -9.81
C PRO A 76 11.95 -5.50 -9.23
N HIS A 77 11.94 -6.74 -9.72
CA HIS A 77 11.04 -7.78 -9.23
C HIS A 77 11.41 -8.27 -7.82
N GLU A 78 12.69 -8.28 -7.46
CA GLU A 78 13.16 -8.67 -6.13
C GLU A 78 12.76 -7.62 -5.10
N TRP A 79 12.93 -6.34 -5.43
CA TRP A 79 12.47 -5.24 -4.60
C TRP A 79 10.95 -5.29 -4.39
N LEU A 80 10.18 -5.58 -5.45
CA LEU A 80 8.72 -5.72 -5.34
C LEU A 80 8.32 -6.82 -4.37
N GLN A 81 8.89 -8.01 -4.52
CA GLN A 81 8.54 -9.16 -3.70
C GLN A 81 8.97 -8.97 -2.24
N TRP A 82 10.25 -8.67 -2.02
CA TRP A 82 10.86 -8.79 -0.69
C TRP A 82 10.75 -7.52 0.14
N ILE A 83 10.69 -6.34 -0.49
CA ILE A 83 10.59 -5.07 0.22
C ILE A 83 9.16 -4.55 0.16
N PHE A 84 8.60 -4.38 -1.05
CA PHE A 84 7.32 -3.71 -1.19
C PHE A 84 6.12 -4.56 -0.72
N ILE A 85 5.93 -5.75 -1.29
CA ILE A 85 4.79 -6.62 -0.97
C ILE A 85 4.82 -7.01 0.51
N ALA A 86 5.97 -7.44 1.03
CA ALA A 86 6.13 -7.80 2.44
C ALA A 86 5.76 -6.64 3.38
N LYS A 87 6.28 -5.43 3.11
CA LYS A 87 5.98 -4.24 3.92
C LYS A 87 4.50 -3.85 3.86
N MET A 88 3.90 -3.85 2.67
CA MET A 88 2.49 -3.46 2.50
C MET A 88 1.54 -4.48 3.15
N ARG A 89 1.86 -5.78 3.10
CA ARG A 89 1.10 -6.83 3.82
C ARG A 89 1.15 -6.61 5.33
N SER A 90 2.34 -6.37 5.90
CA SER A 90 2.48 -6.08 7.34
C SER A 90 1.67 -4.86 7.76
N LEU A 91 1.69 -3.78 6.98
CA LEU A 91 0.87 -2.58 7.27
C LEU A 91 -0.64 -2.87 7.26
N VAL A 92 -1.10 -3.68 6.30
CA VAL A 92 -2.51 -4.10 6.20
C VAL A 92 -2.90 -4.98 7.39
N GLU A 93 -2.06 -5.94 7.77
CA GLU A 93 -2.29 -6.84 8.91
C GLU A 93 -2.33 -6.09 10.24
N GLU A 94 -1.42 -5.14 10.43
CA GLU A 94 -1.34 -4.28 11.62
C GLU A 94 -2.39 -3.16 11.64
N LYS A 95 -3.20 -3.03 10.58
CA LYS A 95 -4.18 -1.95 10.37
C LYS A 95 -3.56 -0.55 10.52
N GLN A 96 -2.29 -0.43 10.15
CA GLN A 96 -1.58 0.83 10.19
C GLN A 96 -2.00 1.72 9.01
N PRO A 97 -1.87 3.05 9.13
CA PRO A 97 -2.12 3.94 8.01
C PRO A 97 -1.13 3.63 6.88
N LEU A 98 -1.68 3.43 5.69
CA LEU A 98 -0.88 3.15 4.50
C LEU A 98 -0.04 4.39 4.11
N PRO A 99 1.22 4.19 3.68
CA PRO A 99 2.02 5.29 3.14
C PRO A 99 1.30 5.88 1.93
N LYS A 100 1.22 7.22 1.87
CA LYS A 100 0.64 7.95 0.75
C LYS A 100 1.66 8.81 0.05
N GLY A 101 1.44 9.07 -1.24
CA GLY A 101 2.26 9.98 -2.04
C GLY A 101 3.51 9.37 -2.66
N PHE A 102 3.57 8.04 -2.78
CA PHE A 102 4.59 7.36 -3.58
C PHE A 102 4.04 7.00 -4.96
N LEU A 103 4.94 6.83 -5.94
CA LEU A 103 4.63 6.38 -7.29
C LEU A 103 5.64 5.33 -7.71
N LEU A 104 5.16 4.12 -7.99
CA LEU A 104 5.97 3.00 -8.46
C LEU A 104 5.97 2.94 -9.99
N GLU A 105 4.83 3.19 -10.62
CA GLU A 105 4.62 3.02 -12.07
C GLU A 105 5.68 3.72 -12.95
N PRO A 106 6.14 4.96 -12.66
CA PRO A 106 7.16 5.60 -13.48
C PRO A 106 8.50 4.85 -13.48
N TYR A 107 8.87 4.23 -12.35
CA TYR A 107 10.10 3.45 -12.24
C TYR A 107 9.96 2.11 -12.95
N PHE A 108 8.89 1.36 -12.68
CA PHE A 108 8.68 0.03 -13.27
C PHE A 108 8.41 0.10 -14.77
N SER A 109 7.71 1.13 -15.25
CA SER A 109 7.46 1.32 -16.68
C SER A 109 8.78 1.54 -17.44
N GLU A 110 9.72 2.29 -16.86
CA GLU A 110 11.04 2.49 -17.45
C GLU A 110 11.91 1.23 -17.35
N ALA A 111 11.91 0.56 -16.19
CA ALA A 111 12.67 -0.66 -15.97
C ALA A 111 12.21 -1.82 -16.87
N TRP A 112 10.91 -1.90 -17.17
CA TRP A 112 10.28 -2.94 -17.98
C TRP A 112 9.86 -2.46 -19.37
N LYS A 113 10.38 -1.33 -19.85
CA LYS A 113 9.97 -0.73 -21.13
C LYS A 113 10.10 -1.65 -22.35
N GLN A 114 10.98 -2.64 -22.28
CA GLN A 114 11.20 -3.61 -23.36
C GLN A 114 10.34 -4.88 -23.22
N GLU A 115 9.73 -5.09 -22.06
CA GLU A 115 9.03 -6.32 -21.69
C GLU A 115 7.51 -6.12 -21.76
N THR A 116 6.98 -6.16 -22.98
CA THR A 116 5.55 -5.89 -23.26
C THR A 116 4.60 -6.85 -22.55
N HIS A 117 5.07 -8.05 -22.18
CA HIS A 117 4.30 -9.03 -21.40
C HIS A 117 4.12 -8.65 -19.92
N TYR A 118 4.83 -7.63 -19.42
CA TYR A 118 4.63 -7.07 -18.07
C TYR A 118 3.59 -5.95 -18.03
N ALA A 119 2.88 -5.68 -19.13
CA ALA A 119 1.81 -4.68 -19.17
C ALA A 119 0.74 -4.90 -18.08
N GLU A 120 0.37 -6.16 -17.81
CA GLU A 120 -0.61 -6.48 -16.77
C GLU A 120 -0.06 -6.22 -15.35
N LEU A 121 1.24 -6.44 -15.12
CA LEU A 121 1.91 -6.11 -13.86
C LEU A 121 1.89 -4.59 -13.63
N LEU A 122 2.25 -3.81 -14.66
CA LEU A 122 2.24 -2.35 -14.61
C LEU A 122 0.85 -1.79 -14.31
N MET A 123 -0.21 -2.40 -14.87
CA MET A 123 -1.59 -2.02 -14.56
C MET A 123 -1.95 -2.24 -13.10
N THR A 124 -1.52 -3.36 -12.50
CA THR A 124 -1.72 -3.63 -11.06
C THR A 124 -0.94 -2.64 -10.20
N ILE A 125 0.33 -2.38 -10.54
CA ILE A 125 1.17 -1.40 -9.84
C ILE A 125 0.52 -0.01 -9.87
N ARG A 126 0.01 0.40 -11.04
CA ARG A 126 -0.70 1.68 -11.20
C ARG A 126 -1.96 1.76 -10.34
N ALA A 127 -2.70 0.65 -10.21
CA ALA A 127 -3.86 0.60 -9.33
C ALA A 127 -3.47 0.77 -7.85
N ILE A 128 -2.34 0.19 -7.43
CA ILE A 128 -1.78 0.38 -6.09
C ILE A 128 -1.37 1.85 -5.89
N ASP A 129 -0.67 2.45 -6.84
CA ASP A 129 -0.29 3.87 -6.79
C ASP A 129 -1.50 4.79 -6.67
N GLN A 130 -2.60 4.49 -7.37
CA GLN A 130 -3.85 5.26 -7.27
C GLN A 130 -4.51 5.12 -5.90
N LEU A 131 -4.47 3.93 -5.31
CA LEU A 131 -5.02 3.67 -3.99
C LEU A 131 -4.21 4.38 -2.88
N CYS A 132 -2.90 4.49 -3.07
CA CYS A 132 -1.97 5.14 -2.15
C CYS A 132 -1.63 6.59 -2.53
N LYS A 133 -2.43 7.22 -3.40
CA LYS A 133 -2.23 8.61 -3.83
C LYS A 133 -2.62 9.63 -2.75
#